data_AF-A0A1Z5KZH9-F1
#
_entry.id   AF-A0A1Z5KZH9-F1
#
_cell.length_a   1.000
_cell.length_b   1.000
_cell.length_c   1.000
_cell.angle_alpha   90.00
_cell.angle_beta   90.00
_cell.angle_gamma   90.00
#
_symmetry.space_group_name_H-M   'P 1'
#
loop_
_entity.id
_entity.type
_entity.pdbx_description
1 polymer ?
#
loop_
_entity_poly.entity_id
_entity_poly.type
_entity_poly.pdbx_seq_one_letter_code
_entity_poly.pdbx_strand_id
1 'polypeptide(L)'
;MLPRALQLAIEEDVEFRQSLPRDYLHCMGVANSDLEENSSRDDFLKKVRHLMEKVIEYCPIDSAADQMGKNYIHDCLPPVLSDDEKLCSVHEGEFWSKGRVVNAQELDPDAEVRLIRKTALRLVMEEDSVRVYHSFDNSRVYHCMGVANSDLEENSSRDDFLKKVRHLMEKVIEYCPIDSAADQMGKSYIHDCLPPVLSDDEKLCSVHEGEFWSKGRVVNAQELDPDAEVRLIRKTALRLVMEEDSVRVYHSFDNSRVYHEREPVWFEVGAESAPVIEALLHAYPQYLKVDDLPLPKQVDRMEVATMLYEKGIVRTREPLTSYDDSD
;
A
#
# COMPACT_ATOMS: atom_id res chain seq x y z
N MET A 1 -11.75 8.98 5.22
CA MET A 1 -11.54 9.21 6.67
C MET A 1 -10.13 8.79 7.09
N LEU A 2 -9.80 7.49 7.15
CA LEU A 2 -8.47 6.99 7.57
C LEU A 2 -7.28 7.58 6.77
N PRO A 3 -7.30 7.68 5.43
CA PRO A 3 -6.19 8.29 4.70
C PRO A 3 -5.97 9.76 5.08
N ARG A 4 -7.05 10.50 5.36
CA ARG A 4 -6.97 11.90 5.78
C ARG A 4 -6.50 12.03 7.24
N ALA A 5 -6.96 11.14 8.12
CA ALA A 5 -6.50 11.08 9.50
C ALA A 5 -4.98 10.85 9.58
N LEU A 6 -4.46 9.94 8.75
CA LEU A 6 -3.03 9.68 8.68
C LEU A 6 -2.25 10.89 8.13
N GLN A 7 -2.77 11.59 7.11
CA GLN A 7 -2.15 12.83 6.62
C GLN A 7 -2.06 13.89 7.72
N LEU A 8 -3.15 14.11 8.48
CA LEU A 8 -3.16 15.05 9.59
C LEU A 8 -2.18 14.64 10.69
N ALA A 9 -2.13 13.35 11.03
CA ALA A 9 -1.17 12.82 12.00
C ALA A 9 0.29 13.06 11.53
N ILE A 10 0.59 12.88 10.24
CA ILE A 10 1.91 13.16 9.66
C ILE A 10 2.23 14.67 9.67
N GLU A 11 1.23 15.54 9.50
CA GLU A 11 1.39 17.01 9.52
C GLU A 11 1.66 17.53 10.94
N GLU A 12 0.95 17.02 11.94
CA GLU A 12 0.95 17.58 13.30
C GLU A 12 1.93 16.87 14.25
N ASP A 13 2.18 15.57 14.06
CA ASP A 13 2.90 14.75 15.03
C ASP A 13 4.24 14.25 14.47
N VAL A 14 5.33 14.60 15.18
CA VAL A 14 6.70 14.23 14.80
C VAL A 14 6.90 12.71 14.81
N GLU A 15 6.16 11.98 15.66
CA GLU A 15 6.32 10.54 15.82
C GLU A 15 5.99 9.77 14.53
N PHE A 16 4.99 10.24 13.78
CA PHE A 16 4.62 9.69 12.47
C PHE A 16 5.61 10.02 11.36
N ARG A 17 6.53 10.96 11.61
CA ARG A 17 7.62 11.34 10.68
C ARG A 17 8.95 10.67 11.01
N GLN A 18 9.01 9.87 12.08
CA GLN A 18 10.24 9.14 12.40
C GLN A 18 10.48 8.03 11.38
N SER A 19 11.74 7.86 11.00
CA SER A 19 12.15 6.73 10.17
C SER A 19 11.87 5.41 10.88
N LEU A 20 11.43 4.41 10.13
CA LEU A 20 11.33 3.04 10.65
C LEU A 20 12.69 2.54 11.18
N PRO A 21 12.70 1.62 12.15
CA PRO A 21 13.93 1.00 12.64
C PRO A 21 14.73 0.42 11.48
N ARG A 22 16.05 0.64 11.41
CA ARG A 22 16.86 0.31 10.22
C ARG A 22 16.91 -1.20 9.91
N ASP A 23 16.72 -2.01 10.93
CA ASP A 23 16.81 -3.46 10.94
C ASP A 23 15.43 -4.14 10.86
N TYR A 24 14.33 -3.39 10.76
CA TYR A 24 12.98 -3.98 10.72
C TYR A 24 12.79 -4.98 9.56
N LEU A 25 13.52 -4.79 8.46
CA LEU A 25 13.51 -5.70 7.30
C LEU A 25 14.12 -7.08 7.60
N HIS A 26 14.85 -7.24 8.71
CA HIS A 26 15.39 -8.53 9.14
C HIS A 26 14.39 -9.37 9.94
N CYS A 27 13.33 -8.76 10.48
CA CYS A 27 12.33 -9.44 11.31
C CYS A 27 10.89 -9.35 10.76
N MET A 28 10.64 -8.51 9.76
CA MET A 28 9.33 -8.30 9.12
C MET A 28 9.33 -8.78 7.65
N GLY A 29 8.15 -9.10 7.10
CA GLY A 29 7.92 -9.60 5.73
C GLY A 29 7.64 -11.11 5.64
N VAL A 30 7.09 -11.56 4.50
CA VAL A 30 6.67 -12.97 4.24
C VAL A 30 7.75 -13.96 4.62
N ALA A 31 8.98 -13.71 4.17
CA ALA A 31 10.13 -14.57 4.43
C ALA A 31 10.33 -14.84 5.94
N ASN A 32 9.91 -13.91 6.80
CA ASN A 32 10.05 -13.98 8.24
C ASN A 32 8.72 -14.22 8.98
N SER A 33 7.62 -14.57 8.29
CA SER A 33 6.29 -14.74 8.90
C SER A 33 6.20 -15.93 9.83
N ASP A 34 6.90 -17.01 9.48
CA ASP A 34 6.80 -18.32 10.14
C ASP A 34 7.89 -18.53 11.20
N LEU A 35 8.75 -17.53 11.41
CA LEU A 35 9.78 -17.55 12.44
C LEU A 35 9.14 -17.31 13.82
N GLU A 36 9.00 -18.39 14.59
CA GLU A 36 8.53 -18.32 15.99
C GLU A 36 9.59 -17.64 16.88
N GLU A 37 9.14 -16.77 17.80
CA GLU A 37 9.93 -16.10 18.85
C GLU A 37 10.99 -15.07 18.38
N ASN A 38 10.57 -13.95 17.78
CA ASN A 38 11.46 -12.81 17.54
C ASN A 38 11.01 -11.57 18.34
N SER A 39 11.72 -11.21 19.42
CA SER A 39 11.34 -10.06 20.27
C SER A 39 11.35 -8.73 19.51
N SER A 40 12.22 -8.58 18.51
CA SER A 40 12.29 -7.38 17.67
C SER A 40 11.05 -7.21 16.79
N ARG A 41 10.45 -8.33 16.36
CA ARG A 41 9.15 -8.34 15.64
C ARG A 41 8.02 -7.90 16.55
N ASP A 42 7.99 -8.41 17.77
CA ASP A 42 6.97 -8.03 18.76
C ASP A 42 7.03 -6.55 19.12
N ASP A 43 8.23 -6.00 19.30
CA ASP A 43 8.42 -4.59 19.61
C ASP A 43 8.05 -3.68 18.43
N PHE A 44 8.34 -4.11 17.19
CA PHE A 44 7.86 -3.42 15.99
C PHE A 44 6.33 -3.42 15.92
N LEU A 45 5.68 -4.57 16.12
CA LEU A 45 4.21 -4.68 16.11
C LEU A 45 3.56 -3.87 17.24
N LYS A 46 4.17 -3.81 18.44
CA LYS A 46 3.71 -2.93 19.52
C LYS A 46 3.75 -1.47 19.09
N LYS A 47 4.83 -1.03 18.41
CA LYS A 47 4.95 0.33 17.93
C LYS A 47 3.91 0.67 16.85
N VAL A 48 3.66 -0.25 15.91
CA VAL A 48 2.61 -0.08 14.90
C VAL A 48 1.23 0.02 15.54
N ARG A 49 0.90 -0.86 16.49
CA ARG A 49 -0.37 -0.78 17.24
C ARG A 49 -0.53 0.56 17.95
N HIS A 50 0.52 1.01 18.65
CA HIS A 50 0.51 2.30 19.33
C HIS A 50 0.26 3.47 18.37
N LEU A 51 0.94 3.51 17.23
CA LEU A 51 0.73 4.55 16.22
C LEU A 51 -0.68 4.47 15.63
N MET A 52 -1.21 3.27 15.35
CA MET A 52 -2.58 3.10 14.86
C MET A 52 -3.64 3.57 15.85
N GLU A 53 -3.47 3.29 17.14
CA GLU A 53 -4.34 3.83 18.21
C GLU A 53 -4.29 5.36 18.22
N LYS A 54 -3.10 5.94 18.06
CA LYS A 54 -2.89 7.39 18.04
C LYS A 54 -3.50 8.08 16.81
N VAL A 55 -3.55 7.42 15.64
CA VAL A 55 -4.21 7.96 14.43
C VAL A 55 -5.70 8.28 14.67
N ILE A 56 -6.35 7.58 15.61
CA ILE A 56 -7.77 7.80 15.93
C ILE A 56 -8.00 9.22 16.47
N GLU A 57 -7.02 9.79 17.19
CA GLU A 57 -7.11 11.16 17.75
C GLU A 57 -7.13 12.23 16.66
N TYR A 58 -6.42 12.00 15.55
CA TYR A 58 -6.35 12.91 14.39
C TYR A 58 -7.46 12.67 13.37
N CYS A 59 -8.42 11.80 13.70
CA CYS A 59 -9.44 11.40 12.76
C CYS A 59 -10.50 12.51 12.60
N PRO A 60 -10.68 13.10 11.41
CA PRO A 60 -11.60 14.21 11.23
C PRO A 60 -13.03 13.66 11.09
N ILE A 61 -13.60 13.23 12.21
CA ILE A 61 -14.88 12.51 12.27
C ILE A 61 -16.02 13.40 11.75
N ASP A 62 -16.06 14.67 12.15
CA ASP A 62 -17.15 15.57 11.78
C ASP A 62 -17.15 15.89 10.29
N SER A 63 -15.99 16.17 9.69
CA SER A 63 -15.91 16.41 8.25
C SER A 63 -16.20 15.14 7.45
N ALA A 64 -15.79 13.96 7.94
CA ALA A 64 -16.18 12.69 7.35
C ALA A 64 -17.69 12.46 7.46
N ALA A 65 -18.30 12.79 8.60
CA ALA A 65 -19.74 12.70 8.82
C ALA A 65 -20.52 13.68 7.93
N ASP A 66 -20.00 14.88 7.70
CA ASP A 66 -20.60 15.86 6.80
C ASP A 66 -20.52 15.42 5.33
N GLN A 67 -19.39 14.85 4.89
CA GLN A 67 -19.28 14.28 3.55
C GLN A 67 -20.22 13.08 3.36
N MET A 68 -20.37 12.23 4.39
CA MET A 68 -21.38 11.18 4.38
C MET A 68 -22.81 11.75 4.38
N GLY A 69 -23.07 12.81 5.13
CA GLY A 69 -24.36 13.50 5.19
C GLY A 69 -24.73 14.16 3.87
N LYS A 70 -23.76 14.75 3.17
CA LYS A 70 -23.91 15.27 1.80
C LYS A 70 -24.36 14.17 0.86
N ASN A 71 -23.67 13.02 0.88
CA ASN A 71 -24.02 11.88 0.04
C ASN A 71 -25.42 11.35 0.40
N TYR A 72 -25.76 11.29 1.69
CA TYR A 72 -27.11 10.93 2.12
C TYR A 72 -28.18 11.88 1.56
N ILE A 73 -27.97 13.20 1.64
CA ILE A 73 -28.91 14.17 1.07
C ILE A 73 -29.02 14.03 -0.44
N HIS A 74 -27.91 13.77 -1.14
CA HIS A 74 -27.92 13.47 -2.57
C HIS A 74 -28.74 12.21 -2.89
N ASP A 75 -28.61 11.18 -2.07
CA ASP A 75 -29.25 9.89 -2.29
C ASP A 75 -30.71 9.84 -1.81
N CYS A 76 -31.16 10.82 -1.02
CA CYS A 76 -32.53 10.86 -0.52
C CYS A 76 -33.55 11.03 -1.64
N LEU A 77 -34.73 10.41 -1.49
CA LEU A 77 -35.88 10.78 -2.30
C LEU A 77 -36.32 12.21 -1.94
N PRO A 78 -36.94 12.95 -2.88
CA PRO A 78 -37.55 14.22 -2.56
C PRO A 78 -38.66 14.02 -1.52
N PRO A 79 -38.74 14.90 -0.50
CA PRO A 79 -39.69 14.76 0.58
C PRO A 79 -41.12 14.93 0.06
N VAL A 80 -42.02 14.05 0.50
CA VAL A 80 -43.46 14.21 0.25
C VAL A 80 -44.02 15.18 1.27
N LEU A 81 -44.40 16.38 0.82
CA LEU A 81 -44.93 17.45 1.67
C LEU A 81 -46.40 17.22 2.06
N SER A 82 -46.74 17.59 3.30
CA SER A 82 -48.14 17.68 3.74
C SER A 82 -48.84 18.85 3.08
N ASP A 83 -50.17 18.88 3.15
CA ASP A 83 -50.94 19.96 2.53
C ASP A 83 -50.68 21.30 3.22
N ASP A 84 -50.54 21.31 4.56
CA ASP A 84 -50.11 22.50 5.31
C ASP A 84 -48.71 22.98 4.90
N GLU A 85 -47.76 22.06 4.68
CA GLU A 85 -46.40 22.39 4.22
C GLU A 85 -46.42 22.98 2.80
N LYS A 86 -47.29 22.48 1.91
CA LYS A 86 -47.43 22.99 0.54
C LYS A 86 -48.07 24.38 0.52
N LEU A 87 -49.15 24.58 1.28
CA LEU A 87 -49.87 25.86 1.36
C LEU A 87 -48.99 27.00 1.88
N CYS A 88 -48.09 26.70 2.81
CA CYS A 88 -47.17 27.67 3.40
C CYS A 88 -45.79 27.68 2.73
N SER A 89 -45.66 27.18 1.49
CA SER A 89 -44.39 27.17 0.75
C SER A 89 -44.59 27.51 -0.72
N VAL A 90 -43.47 27.63 -1.45
CA VAL A 90 -43.45 27.93 -2.88
C VAL A 90 -44.20 26.89 -3.74
N HIS A 91 -44.46 25.69 -3.20
CA HIS A 91 -45.11 24.61 -3.93
C HIS A 91 -46.60 24.86 -4.26
N GLU A 92 -47.27 25.79 -3.56
CA GLU A 92 -48.61 26.33 -3.90
C GLU A 92 -48.54 27.84 -4.19
N GLY A 93 -47.36 28.34 -4.57
CA GLY A 93 -47.09 29.74 -4.83
C GLY A 93 -47.59 30.21 -6.20
N GLU A 94 -46.74 30.94 -6.91
CA GLU A 94 -47.06 31.53 -8.21
C GLU A 94 -47.33 30.48 -9.29
N PHE A 95 -48.40 30.67 -10.05
CA PHE A 95 -48.68 29.82 -11.22
C PHE A 95 -49.25 30.61 -12.39
N TRP A 96 -49.02 30.08 -13.60
CA TRP A 96 -49.52 30.68 -14.84
C TRP A 96 -50.97 30.26 -15.10
N SER A 97 -51.87 31.23 -15.25
CA SER A 97 -53.27 30.97 -15.59
C SER A 97 -53.85 32.05 -16.49
N LYS A 98 -54.50 31.62 -17.59
CA LYS A 98 -55.17 32.51 -18.56
C LYS A 98 -54.28 33.66 -19.08
N GLY A 99 -53.00 33.38 -19.34
CA GLY A 99 -52.07 34.34 -19.93
C GLY A 99 -51.45 35.36 -18.96
N ARG A 100 -51.55 35.13 -17.64
CA ARG A 100 -50.89 35.94 -16.60
C ARG A 100 -50.41 35.08 -15.42
N VAL A 101 -49.41 35.56 -14.68
CA VAL A 101 -49.03 34.99 -13.37
C VAL A 101 -50.10 35.35 -12.36
N VAL A 102 -50.51 34.38 -11.54
CA VAL A 102 -51.46 34.53 -10.44
C VAL A 102 -50.78 34.03 -9.16
N ASN A 103 -51.17 34.57 -8.01
CA ASN A 103 -50.65 34.21 -6.68
C ASN A 103 -49.18 34.61 -6.43
N ALA A 104 -48.78 35.78 -6.94
CA ALA A 104 -47.48 36.37 -6.65
C ALA A 104 -47.38 36.89 -5.22
N GLN A 105 -46.39 36.41 -4.49
CA GLN A 105 -46.18 36.70 -3.08
C GLN A 105 -44.69 36.99 -2.85
N GLU A 106 -44.41 38.14 -2.25
CA GLU A 106 -43.06 38.50 -1.79
C GLU A 106 -42.97 38.27 -0.28
N LEU A 107 -41.79 37.87 0.20
CA LEU A 107 -41.52 37.72 1.63
C LEU A 107 -41.43 39.10 2.28
N ASP A 108 -42.33 39.36 3.22
CA ASP A 108 -42.30 40.55 4.08
C ASP A 108 -41.17 40.41 5.13
N PRO A 109 -40.40 41.47 5.44
CA PRO A 109 -39.43 41.46 6.53
C PRO A 109 -39.98 41.02 7.90
N ASP A 110 -41.27 41.24 8.16
CA ASP A 110 -41.95 40.84 9.40
C ASP A 110 -42.47 39.39 9.37
N ALA A 111 -42.26 38.66 8.26
CA ALA A 111 -42.72 37.30 8.10
C ALA A 111 -41.92 36.31 8.97
N GLU A 112 -42.63 35.45 9.71
CA GLU A 112 -42.03 34.36 10.47
C GLU A 112 -41.68 33.17 9.55
N VAL A 113 -40.42 32.75 9.56
CA VAL A 113 -39.92 31.67 8.70
C VAL A 113 -39.44 30.46 9.50
N ARG A 114 -39.62 29.27 8.93
CA ARG A 114 -39.03 28.01 9.44
C ARG A 114 -38.60 27.13 8.28
N LEU A 115 -37.64 26.23 8.52
CA LEU A 115 -37.32 25.18 7.56
C LEU A 115 -38.55 24.29 7.35
N ILE A 116 -38.86 23.98 6.09
CA ILE A 116 -39.96 23.05 5.74
C ILE A 116 -39.71 21.71 6.42
N ARG A 117 -38.52 21.12 6.20
CA ARG A 117 -38.04 19.92 6.90
C ARG A 117 -36.56 19.99 7.19
N LYS A 118 -36.20 19.88 8.48
CA LYS A 118 -34.80 19.85 8.94
C LYS A 118 -34.01 18.68 8.33
N THR A 119 -34.65 17.54 8.14
CA THR A 119 -34.01 16.31 7.64
C THR A 119 -33.71 16.32 6.14
N ALA A 120 -34.29 17.26 5.39
CA ALA A 120 -34.09 17.39 3.94
C ALA A 120 -32.92 18.31 3.58
N LEU A 121 -32.15 18.78 4.58
CA LEU A 121 -31.10 19.78 4.44
C LEU A 121 -29.85 19.36 5.22
N ARG A 122 -28.66 19.63 4.66
CA ARG A 122 -27.39 19.50 5.38
C ARG A 122 -26.49 20.68 5.08
N LEU A 123 -25.91 21.24 6.14
CA LEU A 123 -24.84 22.24 6.05
C LEU A 123 -23.50 21.50 6.03
N VAL A 124 -22.64 21.85 5.08
CA VAL A 124 -21.32 21.24 4.93
C VAL A 124 -20.31 22.34 4.65
N MET A 125 -19.20 22.33 5.39
CA MET A 125 -18.04 23.18 5.12
C MET A 125 -17.20 22.52 4.03
N GLU A 126 -17.05 23.20 2.89
CA GLU A 126 -16.17 22.77 1.81
C GLU A 126 -15.19 23.90 1.50
N GLU A 127 -13.90 23.57 1.63
CA GLU A 127 -12.81 24.55 1.55
C GLU A 127 -13.05 25.67 2.57
N ASP A 128 -13.29 26.89 2.10
CA ASP A 128 -13.59 28.07 2.94
C ASP A 128 -15.04 28.55 2.78
N SER A 129 -15.93 27.71 2.24
CA SER A 129 -17.33 28.05 1.98
C SER A 129 -18.31 27.11 2.69
N VAL A 130 -19.36 27.69 3.28
CA VAL A 130 -20.48 26.91 3.81
C VAL A 130 -21.49 26.67 2.69
N ARG A 131 -21.76 25.40 2.39
CA ARG A 131 -22.72 24.98 1.36
C ARG A 131 -23.93 24.33 2.02
N VAL A 132 -25.11 24.55 1.45
CA VAL A 132 -26.36 23.94 1.88
C VAL A 132 -26.78 22.92 0.81
N TYR A 133 -26.79 21.64 1.17
CA TYR A 133 -27.30 20.56 0.32
C TYR A 133 -28.76 20.28 0.69
N HIS A 134 -29.61 20.01 -0.30
CA HIS A 134 -31.01 19.67 -0.05
C HIS A 134 -31.55 18.58 -0.99
N SER A 135 -32.57 17.84 -0.54
CA SER A 135 -33.16 16.73 -1.32
C SER A 135 -34.43 17.09 -2.07
N PHE A 136 -34.94 18.33 -1.96
CA PHE A 136 -36.21 18.75 -2.58
C PHE A 136 -36.30 18.53 -4.10
N ASP A 137 -35.16 18.57 -4.80
CA ASP A 137 -35.09 18.42 -6.26
C ASP A 137 -34.53 17.05 -6.70
N ASN A 138 -34.39 16.11 -5.78
CA ASN A 138 -33.85 14.79 -6.11
C ASN A 138 -34.81 13.97 -6.97
N SER A 139 -34.26 13.06 -7.78
CA SER A 139 -35.06 12.12 -8.59
C SER A 139 -35.70 11.03 -7.73
N ARG A 140 -36.83 10.48 -8.20
CA ARG A 140 -37.54 9.38 -7.53
C ARG A 140 -37.02 7.98 -7.90
N VAL A 141 -36.00 7.88 -8.76
CA VAL A 141 -35.34 6.61 -9.15
C VAL A 141 -34.03 6.49 -8.36
N TYR A 142 -33.91 5.44 -7.55
CA TYR A 142 -32.97 5.36 -6.41
C TYR A 142 -31.67 4.58 -6.70
N HIS A 143 -30.55 5.05 -6.14
CA HIS A 143 -29.36 4.27 -5.77
C HIS A 143 -29.29 4.19 -4.23
N CYS A 144 -28.86 3.06 -3.68
CA CYS A 144 -29.32 2.55 -2.39
C CYS A 144 -28.48 2.88 -1.11
N MET A 145 -29.09 3.46 -0.05
CA MET A 145 -28.94 3.23 1.43
C MET A 145 -28.66 4.46 2.34
N GLY A 146 -29.30 4.56 3.54
CA GLY A 146 -28.85 5.45 4.66
C GLY A 146 -29.84 5.79 5.81
N VAL A 147 -29.33 6.15 7.01
CA VAL A 147 -29.89 5.94 8.38
C VAL A 147 -30.15 7.25 9.18
N ALA A 148 -31.39 7.50 9.64
CA ALA A 148 -31.75 8.55 10.61
C ALA A 148 -31.79 7.97 12.04
N ASN A 149 -31.01 8.48 13.02
CA ASN A 149 -31.17 8.37 14.49
C ASN A 149 -29.84 8.54 15.28
N SER A 150 -29.02 9.54 14.97
CA SER A 150 -27.74 9.76 15.70
C SER A 150 -27.88 10.46 17.06
N ASP A 151 -29.03 11.09 17.34
CA ASP A 151 -29.12 12.13 18.39
C ASP A 151 -30.05 11.75 19.56
N LEU A 152 -30.41 10.47 19.71
CA LEU A 152 -31.21 10.00 20.85
C LEU A 152 -30.28 9.37 21.90
N GLU A 153 -30.20 9.99 23.08
CA GLU A 153 -29.54 9.41 24.25
C GLU A 153 -30.22 8.07 24.63
N GLU A 154 -29.42 7.04 24.91
CA GLU A 154 -29.80 5.64 25.12
C GLU A 154 -30.32 4.87 23.88
N ASN A 155 -29.56 4.85 22.78
CA ASN A 155 -29.85 3.96 21.66
C ASN A 155 -28.92 2.73 21.64
N SER A 156 -29.32 1.64 22.31
CA SER A 156 -28.52 0.40 22.40
C SER A 156 -28.12 -0.15 21.02
N SER A 157 -28.95 0.11 20.00
CA SER A 157 -28.70 -0.30 18.61
C SER A 157 -27.52 0.43 17.97
N ARG A 158 -27.23 1.68 18.37
CA ARG A 158 -26.05 2.44 17.91
C ARG A 158 -24.78 1.92 18.56
N ASP A 159 -24.82 1.60 19.84
CA ASP A 159 -23.66 1.02 20.54
C ASP A 159 -23.34 -0.37 19.99
N ASP A 160 -24.36 -1.17 19.69
CA ASP A 160 -24.19 -2.48 19.06
C ASP A 160 -23.67 -2.34 17.62
N PHE A 161 -24.11 -1.32 16.87
CA PHE A 161 -23.53 -0.98 15.57
C PHE A 161 -22.07 -0.55 15.67
N LEU A 162 -21.70 0.33 16.61
CA LEU A 162 -20.31 0.76 16.82
C LEU A 162 -19.42 -0.39 17.29
N LYS A 163 -19.93 -1.28 18.15
CA LYS A 163 -19.25 -2.54 18.47
C LYS A 163 -19.07 -3.39 17.23
N LYS A 164 -20.07 -3.48 16.35
CA LYS A 164 -19.96 -4.23 15.11
C LYS A 164 -18.95 -3.60 14.14
N VAL A 165 -18.90 -2.27 14.02
CA VAL A 165 -17.92 -1.55 13.19
C VAL A 165 -16.50 -1.76 13.74
N ARG A 166 -16.31 -1.63 15.05
CA ARG A 166 -15.00 -1.94 15.69
C ARG A 166 -14.60 -3.38 15.41
N HIS A 167 -15.51 -4.32 15.63
CA HIS A 167 -15.27 -5.72 15.34
C HIS A 167 -14.95 -5.98 13.86
N LEU A 168 -15.62 -5.28 12.94
CA LEU A 168 -15.32 -5.38 11.50
C LEU A 168 -13.95 -4.77 11.17
N MET A 169 -13.57 -3.65 11.80
CA MET A 169 -12.24 -3.04 11.62
C MET A 169 -11.12 -3.92 12.17
N GLU A 170 -11.33 -4.55 13.33
CA GLU A 170 -10.44 -5.59 13.87
C GLU A 170 -10.33 -6.75 12.87
N LYS A 171 -11.46 -7.18 12.30
CA LYS A 171 -11.48 -8.24 11.31
C LYS A 171 -10.79 -7.85 9.99
N VAL A 172 -10.80 -6.57 9.60
CA VAL A 172 -10.09 -6.08 8.40
C VAL A 172 -8.59 -6.29 8.53
N ILE A 173 -8.03 -6.21 9.74
CA ILE A 173 -6.60 -6.49 9.98
C ILE A 173 -6.27 -7.94 9.61
N GLU A 174 -7.16 -8.89 9.91
CA GLU A 174 -6.98 -10.32 9.56
C GLU A 174 -6.91 -10.56 8.05
N TYR A 175 -7.55 -9.71 7.25
CA TYR A 175 -7.57 -9.83 5.78
C TYR A 175 -6.62 -8.85 5.08
N CYS A 176 -5.87 -8.04 5.83
CA CYS A 176 -4.97 -7.05 5.24
C CYS A 176 -3.72 -7.76 4.69
N PRO A 177 -3.39 -7.64 3.39
CA PRO A 177 -2.20 -8.26 2.80
C PRO A 177 -0.95 -7.40 3.13
N ILE A 178 -0.61 -7.37 4.42
CA ILE A 178 0.50 -6.55 4.97
C ILE A 178 1.82 -6.89 4.27
N ASP A 179 2.01 -8.16 3.98
CA ASP A 179 3.19 -8.68 3.32
C ASP A 179 3.35 -8.19 1.89
N SER A 180 2.30 -8.29 1.07
CA SER A 180 2.30 -7.75 -0.29
C SER A 180 2.53 -6.24 -0.30
N ALA A 181 1.97 -5.52 0.68
CA ALA A 181 2.23 -4.09 0.85
C ALA A 181 3.70 -3.82 1.21
N ALA A 182 4.29 -4.61 2.11
CA ALA A 182 5.70 -4.50 2.46
C ALA A 182 6.63 -4.80 1.27
N ASP A 183 6.28 -5.75 0.41
CA ASP A 183 7.03 -6.06 -0.80
C ASP A 183 6.97 -4.93 -1.84
N GLN A 184 5.80 -4.32 -2.03
CA GLN A 184 5.66 -3.17 -2.92
C GLN A 184 6.46 -1.97 -2.43
N MET A 185 6.47 -1.72 -1.11
CA MET A 185 7.35 -0.71 -0.52
C MET A 185 8.84 -1.07 -0.69
N GLY A 186 9.20 -2.34 -0.49
CA GLY A 186 10.56 -2.85 -0.68
C GLY A 186 11.04 -2.70 -2.12
N LYS A 187 10.16 -2.93 -3.11
CA LYS A 187 10.43 -2.69 -4.53
C LYS A 187 10.76 -1.23 -4.81
N SER A 188 9.95 -0.30 -4.30
CA SER A 188 10.24 1.15 -4.43
C SER A 188 11.58 1.51 -3.80
N TYR A 189 11.87 0.98 -2.62
CA TYR A 189 13.16 1.19 -1.95
C TYR A 189 14.35 0.70 -2.79
N ILE A 190 14.25 -0.50 -3.41
CA ILE A 190 15.31 -1.01 -4.29
C ILE A 190 15.52 -0.13 -5.52
N HIS A 191 14.45 0.44 -6.09
CA HIS A 191 14.55 1.37 -7.21
C HIS A 191 15.21 2.70 -6.82
N ASP A 192 14.99 3.17 -5.59
CA ASP A 192 15.60 4.39 -5.05
C ASP A 192 17.08 4.21 -4.65
N CYS A 193 17.55 2.97 -4.46
CA CYS A 193 18.90 2.70 -4.01
C CYS A 193 19.96 3.03 -5.07
N LEU A 194 21.12 3.52 -4.62
CA LEU A 194 22.32 3.55 -5.45
C LEU A 194 22.83 2.12 -5.71
N PRO A 195 23.53 1.88 -6.84
CA PRO A 195 24.20 0.61 -7.05
C PRO A 195 25.23 0.35 -5.95
N PRO A 196 25.34 -0.90 -5.46
CA PRO A 196 26.25 -1.24 -4.38
C PRO A 196 27.71 -1.08 -4.81
N VAL A 197 28.51 -0.45 -3.95
CA VAL A 197 29.96 -0.35 -4.15
C VAL A 197 30.60 -1.63 -3.62
N LEU A 198 31.12 -2.46 -4.51
CA LEU A 198 31.72 -3.76 -4.17
C LEU A 198 33.16 -3.61 -3.69
N SER A 199 33.55 -4.39 -2.68
CA SER A 199 34.95 -4.52 -2.27
C SER A 199 35.74 -5.35 -3.28
N ASP A 200 37.07 -5.25 -3.25
CA ASP A 200 37.91 -6.00 -4.18
C ASP A 200 37.75 -7.52 -3.97
N ASP A 201 37.58 -7.99 -2.73
CA ASP A 201 37.26 -9.39 -2.41
C ASP A 201 35.88 -9.82 -2.93
N GLU A 202 34.90 -8.90 -3.00
CA GLU A 202 33.58 -9.19 -3.59
C GLU A 202 33.66 -9.30 -5.10
N LYS A 203 34.46 -8.43 -5.73
CA LYS A 203 34.68 -8.44 -7.18
C LYS A 203 35.45 -9.69 -7.64
N LEU A 204 36.52 -10.06 -6.94
CA LEU A 204 37.36 -11.22 -7.25
C LEU A 204 36.60 -12.55 -7.26
N CYS A 205 35.57 -12.69 -6.44
CA CYS A 205 34.75 -13.90 -6.33
C CYS A 205 33.39 -13.78 -7.03
N SER A 206 33.21 -12.82 -7.93
CA SER A 206 31.97 -12.62 -8.67
C SER A 206 32.25 -12.32 -10.13
N VAL A 207 31.19 -12.29 -10.95
CA VAL A 207 31.27 -11.99 -12.38
C VAL A 207 31.88 -10.61 -12.70
N HIS A 208 31.98 -9.72 -11.70
CA HIS A 208 32.51 -8.37 -11.89
C HIS A 208 34.02 -8.32 -12.21
N GLU A 209 34.75 -9.40 -11.93
CA GLU A 209 36.13 -9.64 -12.40
C GLU A 209 36.20 -10.87 -13.32
N GLY A 210 35.09 -11.18 -14.01
CA GLY A 210 34.98 -12.35 -14.88
C GLY A 210 35.73 -12.20 -16.21
N GLU A 211 35.10 -12.66 -17.29
CA GLU A 211 35.70 -12.70 -18.63
C GLU A 211 36.04 -11.31 -19.18
N PHE A 212 37.24 -11.18 -19.75
CA PHE A 212 37.63 -9.96 -20.45
C PHE A 212 38.36 -10.26 -21.75
N TRP A 213 38.22 -9.34 -22.71
CA TRP A 213 38.90 -9.44 -24.00
C TRP A 213 40.34 -8.96 -23.88
N SER A 214 41.29 -9.84 -24.16
CA SER A 214 42.72 -9.51 -24.15
C SER A 214 43.45 -10.18 -25.30
N LYS A 215 44.26 -9.41 -26.04
CA LYS A 215 45.09 -9.90 -27.15
C LYS A 215 44.33 -10.74 -28.19
N GLY A 216 43.07 -10.42 -28.46
CA GLY A 216 42.24 -11.08 -29.46
C GLY A 216 41.61 -12.40 -29.02
N ARG A 217 41.60 -12.69 -27.71
CA ARG A 217 40.95 -13.86 -27.11
C ARG A 217 40.17 -13.44 -25.85
N VAL A 218 39.16 -14.23 -25.48
CA VAL A 218 38.54 -14.15 -24.17
C VAL A 218 39.49 -14.81 -23.18
N VAL A 219 39.77 -14.14 -22.07
CA VAL A 219 40.59 -14.65 -20.96
C VAL A 219 39.69 -14.65 -19.73
N ASN A 220 39.95 -15.57 -18.79
CA ASN A 220 39.25 -15.68 -17.52
C ASN A 220 37.80 -16.18 -17.64
N ALA A 221 37.56 -17.15 -18.53
CA ALA A 221 36.28 -17.86 -18.64
C ALA A 221 36.09 -18.77 -17.42
N GLN A 222 35.05 -18.48 -16.64
CA GLN A 222 34.78 -19.11 -15.35
C GLN A 222 33.42 -19.81 -15.41
N GLU A 223 33.40 -21.10 -15.12
CA GLU A 223 32.15 -21.88 -14.97
C GLU A 223 31.95 -22.25 -13.50
N LEU A 224 30.68 -22.28 -13.09
CA LEU A 224 30.29 -22.72 -11.76
C LEU A 224 30.34 -24.24 -11.67
N ASP A 225 30.93 -24.76 -10.59
CA ASP A 225 30.94 -26.17 -10.24
C ASP A 225 29.78 -26.50 -9.28
N PRO A 226 29.12 -27.68 -9.39
CA PRO A 226 28.13 -28.13 -8.40
C PRO A 226 28.63 -28.13 -6.95
N ASP A 227 29.93 -28.34 -6.73
CA ASP A 227 30.56 -28.31 -5.42
C ASP A 227 30.86 -26.89 -4.91
N ALA A 228 30.67 -25.87 -5.74
CA ALA A 228 30.92 -24.49 -5.36
C ALA A 228 29.97 -24.02 -4.24
N GLU A 229 30.51 -23.21 -3.34
CA GLU A 229 29.77 -22.55 -2.27
C GLU A 229 29.44 -21.12 -2.68
N VAL A 230 28.15 -20.78 -2.74
CA VAL A 230 27.63 -19.47 -3.18
C VAL A 230 26.90 -18.74 -2.06
N ARG A 231 26.95 -17.41 -2.07
CA ARG A 231 26.11 -16.54 -1.24
C ARG A 231 25.74 -15.27 -1.98
N LEU A 232 24.68 -14.59 -1.55
CA LEU A 232 24.38 -13.23 -2.04
C LEU A 232 25.55 -12.29 -1.72
N ILE A 233 25.88 -11.40 -2.67
CA ILE A 233 26.87 -10.34 -2.45
C ILE A 233 26.33 -9.38 -1.37
N ARG A 234 25.11 -8.87 -1.55
CA ARG A 234 24.41 -8.04 -0.56
C ARG A 234 22.92 -8.39 -0.47
N LYS A 235 22.49 -8.82 0.71
CA LYS A 235 21.08 -9.09 1.01
C LYS A 235 20.18 -7.86 0.81
N THR A 236 20.66 -6.65 1.13
CA THR A 236 19.87 -5.42 1.04
C THR A 236 19.68 -4.90 -0.38
N ALA A 237 20.39 -5.46 -1.36
CA ALA A 237 20.37 -5.01 -2.75
C ALA A 237 19.35 -5.78 -3.61
N LEU A 238 18.56 -6.67 -3.00
CA LEU A 238 17.66 -7.60 -3.68
C LEU A 238 16.32 -7.69 -2.95
N ARG A 239 15.22 -7.77 -3.70
CA ARG A 239 13.87 -8.02 -3.17
C ARG A 239 13.12 -9.01 -4.06
N LEU A 240 12.59 -10.06 -3.43
CA LEU A 240 11.65 -10.99 -4.06
C LEU A 240 10.24 -10.40 -3.94
N VAL A 241 9.49 -10.35 -5.04
CA VAL A 241 8.12 -9.83 -5.07
C VAL A 241 7.28 -10.74 -5.95
N MET A 242 6.12 -11.15 -5.43
CA MET A 242 5.10 -11.84 -6.22
C MET A 242 4.21 -10.81 -6.90
N GLU A 243 4.19 -10.82 -8.24
CA GLU A 243 3.30 -9.97 -9.03
C GLU A 243 2.48 -10.84 -9.98
N GLU A 244 1.15 -10.75 -9.86
CA GLU A 244 0.22 -11.60 -10.60
C GLU A 244 0.48 -13.09 -10.32
N ASP A 245 0.97 -13.83 -11.32
CA ASP A 245 1.28 -15.26 -11.24
C ASP A 245 2.79 -15.55 -11.41
N SER A 246 3.66 -14.52 -11.35
CA SER A 246 5.11 -14.70 -11.47
C SER A 246 5.91 -14.10 -10.31
N VAL A 247 7.04 -14.75 -10.04
CA VAL A 247 7.97 -14.32 -8.99
C VAL A 247 9.06 -13.46 -9.64
N ARG A 248 9.12 -12.19 -9.25
CA ARG A 248 10.09 -11.23 -9.77
C ARG A 248 11.14 -10.93 -8.71
N VAL A 249 12.39 -10.83 -9.14
CA VAL A 249 13.50 -10.41 -8.31
C VAL A 249 13.94 -9.02 -8.76
N TYR A 250 13.69 -8.02 -7.91
CA TYR A 250 14.18 -6.66 -8.10
C TYR A 250 15.56 -6.52 -7.48
N HIS A 251 16.48 -5.82 -8.15
CA HIS A 251 17.82 -5.60 -7.62
C HIS A 251 18.38 -4.22 -7.97
N SER A 252 19.32 -3.75 -7.15
CA SER A 252 19.96 -2.43 -7.31
C SER A 252 21.33 -2.48 -8.00
N PHE A 253 21.86 -3.67 -8.33
CA PHE A 253 23.18 -3.81 -8.96
C PHE A 253 23.34 -3.03 -10.28
N ASP A 254 22.26 -2.91 -11.06
CA ASP A 254 22.24 -2.21 -12.35
C ASP A 254 21.64 -0.79 -12.28
N ASN A 255 21.38 -0.29 -11.06
CA ASN A 255 20.85 1.06 -10.88
C ASN A 255 21.87 2.10 -11.35
N SER A 256 21.37 3.20 -11.90
CA SER A 256 22.23 4.35 -12.19
C SER A 256 22.64 5.06 -10.89
N ARG A 257 23.76 5.77 -10.95
CA ARG A 257 24.14 6.75 -9.92
C ARG A 257 23.31 8.03 -10.00
N VAL A 258 22.59 8.23 -11.11
CA VAL A 258 21.61 9.30 -11.29
C VAL A 258 20.24 8.79 -10.86
N TYR A 259 19.58 9.53 -9.98
CA TYR A 259 18.27 9.15 -9.43
C TYR A 259 17.24 8.93 -10.55
N HIS A 260 16.63 7.74 -10.57
CA HIS A 260 15.55 7.33 -11.49
C HIS A 260 15.85 7.53 -12.98
N GLU A 261 17.13 7.52 -13.39
CA GLU A 261 17.49 7.56 -14.81
C GLU A 261 16.98 6.31 -15.57
N ARG A 262 16.84 5.18 -14.85
CA ARG A 262 16.39 3.90 -15.39
C ARG A 262 15.14 3.43 -14.64
N GLU A 263 14.30 2.67 -15.34
CA GLU A 263 13.21 1.93 -14.73
C GLU A 263 13.75 0.83 -13.77
N PRO A 264 12.94 0.36 -12.81
CA PRO A 264 13.35 -0.69 -11.88
C PRO A 264 13.83 -1.93 -12.65
N VAL A 265 15.04 -2.40 -12.34
CA VAL A 265 15.61 -3.60 -12.96
C VAL A 265 15.16 -4.83 -12.19
N TRP A 266 14.69 -5.82 -12.95
CA TRP A 266 14.23 -7.10 -12.43
C TRP A 266 14.47 -8.23 -13.42
N PHE A 267 14.40 -9.45 -12.92
CA PHE A 267 14.31 -10.66 -13.73
C PHE A 267 13.26 -11.59 -13.12
N GLU A 268 12.67 -12.41 -13.99
CA GLU A 268 11.65 -13.39 -13.61
C GLU A 268 12.32 -14.69 -13.15
N VAL A 269 11.81 -15.25 -12.08
CA VAL A 269 12.19 -16.55 -11.55
C VAL A 269 10.94 -17.42 -11.57
N GLY A 270 11.04 -18.63 -12.12
CA GLY A 270 9.92 -19.57 -12.08
C GLY A 270 9.53 -19.88 -10.64
N ALA A 271 8.23 -20.12 -10.38
CA ALA A 271 7.74 -20.42 -9.02
C ALA A 271 8.49 -21.59 -8.37
N GLU A 272 8.90 -22.58 -9.17
CA GLU A 272 9.71 -23.73 -8.73
C GLU A 272 11.10 -23.33 -8.20
N SER A 273 11.67 -22.25 -8.72
CA SER A 273 13.02 -21.76 -8.38
C SER A 273 13.03 -20.69 -7.29
N ALA A 274 11.86 -20.16 -6.89
CA ALA A 274 11.74 -19.18 -5.80
C ALA A 274 12.35 -19.65 -4.45
N PRO A 275 12.20 -20.92 -4.04
CA PRO A 275 12.81 -21.42 -2.79
C PRO A 275 14.33 -21.25 -2.73
N VAL A 276 15.02 -21.24 -3.88
CA VAL A 276 16.47 -21.01 -3.95
C VAL A 276 16.82 -19.59 -3.51
N ILE A 277 16.06 -18.60 -3.99
CA ILE A 277 16.29 -17.19 -3.65
C ILE A 277 15.99 -16.95 -2.16
N GLU A 278 14.91 -17.55 -1.66
CA GLU A 278 14.55 -17.50 -0.24
C GLU A 278 15.64 -18.12 0.63
N ALA A 279 16.14 -19.31 0.30
CA ALA A 279 17.22 -19.96 1.02
C ALA A 279 18.49 -19.09 1.06
N LEU A 280 18.86 -18.46 -0.06
CA LEU A 280 20.00 -17.54 -0.13
C LEU A 280 19.78 -16.26 0.69
N LEU A 281 18.56 -15.72 0.73
CA LEU A 281 18.19 -14.56 1.56
C LEU A 281 18.23 -14.89 3.05
N HIS A 282 17.83 -16.10 3.44
CA HIS A 282 17.82 -16.57 4.83
C HIS A 282 19.21 -16.96 5.34
N ALA A 283 20.00 -17.65 4.52
CA ALA A 283 21.34 -18.08 4.87
C ALA A 283 22.34 -16.92 4.93
N TYR A 284 22.09 -15.78 4.25
CA TYR A 284 23.05 -14.67 4.25
C TYR A 284 23.44 -14.23 5.68
N PRO A 285 24.74 -14.11 6.00
CA PRO A 285 25.89 -14.10 5.10
C PRO A 285 26.60 -15.46 4.89
N GLN A 286 26.02 -16.57 5.35
CA GLN A 286 26.57 -17.91 5.18
C GLN A 286 26.53 -18.34 3.71
N TYR A 287 27.45 -19.24 3.35
CA TYR A 287 27.48 -19.84 2.03
C TYR A 287 26.62 -21.10 2.00
N LEU A 288 25.99 -21.35 0.86
CA LEU A 288 25.29 -22.59 0.55
C LEU A 288 26.00 -23.27 -0.62
N LYS A 289 26.14 -24.59 -0.55
CA LYS A 289 26.65 -25.38 -1.67
C LYS A 289 25.62 -25.39 -2.80
N VAL A 290 26.04 -25.25 -4.05
CA VAL A 290 25.13 -25.26 -5.21
C VAL A 290 24.34 -26.58 -5.27
N ASP A 291 24.98 -27.70 -4.97
CA ASP A 291 24.30 -29.00 -4.92
C ASP A 291 23.34 -29.17 -3.73
N ASP A 292 23.39 -28.30 -2.72
CA ASP A 292 22.47 -28.34 -1.57
C ASP A 292 21.30 -27.35 -1.73
N LEU A 293 21.19 -26.66 -2.88
CA LEU A 293 20.09 -25.73 -3.13
C LEU A 293 18.73 -26.45 -3.17
N PRO A 294 17.65 -25.81 -2.68
CA PRO A 294 16.33 -26.43 -2.47
C PRO A 294 15.56 -26.64 -3.78
N LEU A 295 16.10 -27.47 -4.66
CA LEU A 295 15.51 -27.94 -5.90
C LEU A 295 15.75 -29.45 -6.05
N PRO A 296 14.86 -30.19 -6.73
CA PRO A 296 14.99 -31.65 -6.83
C PRO A 296 16.06 -32.10 -7.83
N LYS A 297 16.27 -31.36 -8.92
CA LYS A 297 17.22 -31.74 -9.98
C LYS A 297 18.47 -30.88 -9.91
N GLN A 298 19.64 -31.52 -10.05
CA GLN A 298 20.92 -30.82 -10.08
C GLN A 298 21.03 -29.84 -11.26
N VAL A 299 20.46 -30.17 -12.42
CA VAL A 299 20.46 -29.29 -13.60
C VAL A 299 19.78 -27.95 -13.27
N ASP A 300 18.60 -28.01 -12.63
CA ASP A 300 17.84 -26.81 -12.26
C ASP A 300 18.59 -25.98 -11.20
N ARG A 301 19.30 -26.64 -10.26
CA ARG A 301 20.17 -25.96 -9.27
C ARG A 301 21.29 -25.19 -9.96
N MET A 302 21.98 -25.82 -10.90
CA MET A 302 23.06 -25.21 -11.66
C MET A 302 22.55 -24.05 -12.50
N GLU A 303 21.43 -24.20 -13.20
CA GLU A 303 20.85 -23.16 -14.04
C GLU A 303 20.52 -21.89 -13.24
N VAL A 304 19.88 -22.04 -12.07
CA VAL A 304 19.55 -20.90 -11.20
C VAL A 304 20.81 -20.28 -10.60
N ALA A 305 21.77 -21.08 -10.14
CA ALA A 305 23.01 -20.58 -9.57
C ALA A 305 23.85 -19.80 -10.60
N THR A 306 23.98 -20.33 -11.82
CA THR A 306 24.68 -19.68 -12.93
C THR A 306 23.98 -18.38 -13.32
N MET A 307 22.66 -18.38 -13.47
CA MET A 307 21.89 -17.15 -13.78
C MET A 307 22.11 -16.05 -12.72
N LEU A 308 22.08 -16.41 -11.43
CA LEU A 308 22.33 -15.43 -10.36
C LEU A 308 23.77 -14.92 -10.36
N TYR A 309 24.73 -15.77 -10.73
CA TYR A 309 26.14 -15.41 -10.80
C TYR A 309 26.42 -14.47 -11.97
N GLU A 310 25.89 -14.78 -13.16
CA GLU A 310 25.96 -13.92 -14.35
C GLU A 310 25.31 -12.55 -14.12
N LYS A 311 24.23 -12.50 -13.34
CA LYS A 311 23.58 -11.24 -12.92
C LYS A 311 24.38 -10.45 -11.87
N GLY A 312 25.51 -10.97 -11.38
CA GLY A 312 26.34 -10.31 -10.36
C GLY A 312 25.66 -10.24 -8.99
N ILE A 313 24.72 -11.14 -8.70
CA ILE A 313 23.95 -11.13 -7.45
C ILE A 313 24.60 -12.00 -6.39
N VAL A 314 25.18 -13.13 -6.80
CA VAL A 314 25.89 -14.06 -5.93
C VAL A 314 27.39 -13.99 -6.16
N ARG A 315 28.13 -14.40 -5.14
CA ARG A 315 29.58 -14.63 -5.21
C ARG A 315 29.90 -16.04 -4.72
N THR A 316 31.00 -16.57 -5.21
CA THR A 316 31.58 -17.80 -4.72
C THR A 316 32.42 -17.54 -3.47
N ARG A 317 32.73 -18.59 -2.72
CA ARG A 317 33.66 -18.53 -1.58
C ARG A 317 35.09 -18.29 -2.02
N GLU A 318 35.50 -18.97 -3.06
CA GLU A 318 36.83 -18.89 -3.67
C GLU A 318 36.68 -18.44 -5.14
N PRO A 319 37.64 -17.70 -5.70
CA PRO A 319 37.63 -17.34 -7.12
C PRO A 319 37.51 -18.59 -8.00
N LEU A 320 36.63 -18.57 -9.00
CA LEU A 320 36.50 -19.69 -9.93
C LEU A 320 37.77 -19.79 -10.78
N THR A 321 38.23 -21.01 -11.03
CA THR A 321 39.40 -21.26 -11.88
C THR A 321 39.03 -21.03 -13.34
N SER A 322 39.85 -20.24 -14.05
CA SER A 322 39.65 -20.01 -15.47
C SER A 322 40.05 -21.22 -16.30
N TYR A 323 39.22 -21.60 -17.27
CA TYR A 323 39.67 -22.47 -18.37
C TYR A 323 40.37 -21.59 -19.40
N ASP A 324 41.70 -21.69 -19.49
CA ASP A 324 42.40 -21.20 -20.67
C ASP A 324 42.22 -22.27 -21.76
N ASP A 325 41.54 -21.92 -22.86
CA ASP A 325 41.53 -22.71 -24.10
C ASP A 325 42.96 -22.76 -24.67
N SER A 326 43.78 -23.63 -24.09
CA SER A 326 45.07 -24.04 -24.61
C SER A 326 45.02 -25.53 -24.94
N ASP A 327 44.39 -25.83 -26.08
CA ASP A 327 44.78 -26.94 -26.95
C ASP A 327 44.73 -26.48 -28.43
#